data_AF-A0AAN9AKN9-F1
#
_entry.id   AF-A0AAN9AKN9-F1
#
_cell.length_a   1.000
_cell.length_b   1.000
_cell.length_c   1.000
_cell.angle_alpha   90.00
_cell.angle_beta   90.00
_cell.angle_gamma   90.00
#
_symmetry.space_group_name_H-M   'P 1'
#
loop_
_entity.id
_entity.type
_entity.pdbx_description
1 polymer ?
#
loop_
_entity_poly.entity_id
_entity_poly.type
_entity_poly.pdbx_seq_one_letter_code
_entity_poly.pdbx_strand_id
1 'polypeptide(L)'
;MDMRKAKEKLKYIEKLEPEPKARYIEKLKSLNGCDPYELGDKEWSVDAEKLPQLTFGDMLTYLVFGVSAYTLEQFKAHKSLEAHNQFTNGWVHELKMVSPERCDNVAVKAKVTFS
;
A
#
# COMPACT_ATOMS: atom_id res chain seq x y z
N MET A 1 36.24 -6.05 24.28
CA MET A 1 35.80 -4.99 23.33
C MET A 1 35.09 -5.69 22.18
N ASP A 2 33.78 -5.91 22.30
CA ASP A 2 32.98 -6.56 21.25
C ASP A 2 32.38 -5.49 20.32
N MET A 3 32.98 -5.33 19.15
CA MET A 3 32.46 -4.49 18.07
C MET A 3 31.31 -5.21 17.34
N ARG A 4 30.18 -5.40 18.01
CA ARG A 4 28.91 -5.68 17.33
C ARG A 4 28.16 -4.36 17.23
N LYS A 5 28.55 -3.50 16.28
CA LYS A 5 27.74 -2.35 15.88
C LYS A 5 26.39 -2.89 15.43
N ALA A 6 25.38 -2.83 16.29
CA ALA A 6 23.99 -2.84 15.87
C ALA A 6 23.89 -1.70 14.85
N LYS A 7 23.80 -2.04 13.57
CA LYS A 7 23.66 -1.07 12.49
C LYS A 7 22.29 -0.43 12.73
N GLU A 8 22.31 0.76 13.32
CA GLU A 8 21.10 1.54 13.61
C GLU A 8 20.29 1.59 12.31
N LYS A 9 19.06 1.05 12.36
CA LYS A 9 18.24 0.91 11.17
C LYS A 9 17.74 2.30 10.81
N LEU A 10 18.48 3.00 9.95
CA LEU A 10 18.07 4.30 9.41
C LEU A 10 16.65 4.20 8.87
N LYS A 11 15.84 5.21 9.20
CA LYS A 11 14.43 5.27 8.80
C LYS A 11 14.32 5.28 7.29
N TYR A 12 13.24 4.73 6.75
CA TYR A 12 13.08 4.65 5.29
C TYR A 12 13.18 6.04 4.63
N ILE A 13 12.52 7.03 5.25
CA ILE A 13 12.51 8.43 4.80
C ILE A 13 13.90 9.07 4.70
N GLU A 14 14.87 8.62 5.49
CA GLU A 14 16.24 9.16 5.49
C GLU A 14 17.06 8.65 4.31
N LYS A 15 16.63 7.54 3.68
CA LYS A 15 17.28 6.93 2.52
C LYS A 15 16.77 7.49 1.19
N LEU A 16 15.76 8.37 1.23
CA LEU A 16 15.14 8.94 0.04
C LEU A 16 15.89 10.19 -0.40
N GLU A 17 16.08 10.30 -1.72
CA GLU A 17 16.52 11.54 -2.37
C GLU A 17 15.52 12.69 -2.12
N PRO A 18 15.95 13.96 -2.20
CA PRO A 18 15.13 15.11 -1.79
C PRO A 18 13.73 15.17 -2.42
N GLU A 19 13.62 14.89 -3.71
CA GLU A 19 12.36 14.97 -4.45
C GLU A 19 11.39 13.80 -4.10
N PRO A 20 11.79 12.51 -4.16
CA PRO A 20 10.98 11.43 -3.59
C PRO A 20 10.62 11.62 -2.12
N LYS A 21 11.54 12.16 -1.31
CA LYS A 21 11.32 12.43 0.11
C LYS A 21 10.22 13.45 0.33
N ALA A 22 10.19 14.52 -0.47
CA ALA A 22 9.12 15.52 -0.41
C ALA A 22 7.74 14.91 -0.73
N ARG A 23 7.64 14.11 -1.81
CA ARG A 23 6.40 13.38 -2.15
C ARG A 23 5.98 12.41 -1.04
N TYR A 24 6.95 11.71 -0.45
CA TYR A 24 6.71 10.77 0.62
C TYR A 24 6.15 11.46 1.87
N ILE A 25 6.77 12.58 2.30
CA ILE A 25 6.28 13.39 3.43
C ILE A 25 4.86 13.89 3.18
N GLU A 26 4.57 14.35 1.96
CA GLU A 26 3.21 14.81 1.61
C GLU A 26 2.20 13.67 1.74
N LYS A 27 2.55 12.47 1.26
CA LYS A 27 1.70 11.28 1.40
C LYS A 27 1.50 10.87 2.86
N LEU A 28 2.48 11.05 3.73
CA LEU A 28 2.31 10.76 5.17
C LEU A 28 1.28 11.68 5.83
N LYS A 29 1.07 12.91 5.34
CA LYS A 29 0.02 13.80 5.87
C LYS A 29 -1.38 13.19 5.70
N SER A 30 -1.62 12.46 4.61
CA SER A 30 -2.91 11.78 4.42
C SER A 30 -3.11 10.61 5.40
N LEU A 31 -2.04 10.12 6.04
CA LEU A 31 -2.06 9.11 7.10
C LEU A 31 -1.87 9.72 8.49
N ASN A 32 -2.16 11.02 8.67
CA ASN A 32 -1.98 11.74 9.93
C ASN A 32 -0.55 11.66 10.48
N GLY A 33 0.45 11.59 9.59
CA GLY A 33 1.87 11.47 9.95
C GLY A 33 2.32 10.06 10.35
N CYS A 34 1.43 9.06 10.33
CA CYS A 34 1.77 7.68 10.60
C CYS A 34 2.59 7.09 9.45
N ASP A 35 3.84 6.71 9.73
CA ASP A 35 4.73 6.08 8.75
C ASP A 35 4.57 4.54 8.75
N PRO A 36 4.04 3.92 7.67
CA PRO A 36 3.85 2.48 7.62
C PRO A 36 5.13 1.64 7.72
N TYR A 37 6.30 2.19 7.40
CA TYR A 37 7.58 1.48 7.47
C TYR A 37 8.20 1.48 8.86
N GLU A 38 7.71 2.34 9.76
CA GLU A 38 8.13 2.40 11.16
C GLU A 38 7.24 1.53 12.07
N LEU A 39 6.07 1.11 11.58
CA LEU A 39 5.14 0.23 12.32
C LEU A 39 5.69 -1.21 12.46
N GLY A 40 5.55 -1.76 13.66
CA GLY A 40 5.83 -3.16 13.95
C GLY A 40 4.71 -4.09 13.49
N ASP A 41 5.04 -5.37 13.27
CA ASP A 41 4.09 -6.36 12.72
C ASP A 41 2.79 -6.55 13.54
N LYS A 42 2.80 -6.20 14.83
CA LYS A 42 1.62 -6.31 15.72
C LYS A 42 0.58 -5.22 15.49
N GLU A 43 0.98 -4.09 14.92
CA GLU A 43 0.08 -2.97 14.60
C GLU A 43 -0.73 -3.24 13.33
N TRP A 44 -0.27 -4.22 12.54
CA TRP A 44 -0.92 -4.66 11.33
C TRP A 44 -1.97 -5.73 11.60
N SER A 45 -3.15 -5.55 11.01
CA SER A 45 -4.26 -6.49 11.09
C SER A 45 -4.42 -7.25 9.77
N VAL A 46 -4.77 -8.53 9.85
CA VAL A 46 -5.14 -9.37 8.68
C VAL A 46 -6.66 -9.45 8.50
N ASP A 47 -7.40 -8.70 9.30
CA ASP A 47 -8.86 -8.67 9.27
C ASP A 47 -9.35 -7.96 8.01
N ALA A 48 -10.04 -8.70 7.14
CA ALA A 48 -10.56 -8.19 5.89
C ALA A 48 -11.69 -7.16 6.10
N GLU A 49 -12.37 -7.16 7.25
CA GLU A 49 -13.41 -6.17 7.56
C GLU A 49 -12.83 -4.76 7.76
N LYS A 50 -11.51 -4.65 7.95
CA LYS A 50 -10.80 -3.37 8.02
C LYS A 50 -10.43 -2.80 6.64
N LEU A 51 -10.75 -3.52 5.57
CA LEU A 51 -10.69 -2.97 4.22
C LEU A 51 -11.64 -1.78 4.14
N PRO A 52 -11.21 -0.66 3.53
CA PRO A 52 -12.15 0.39 3.21
C PRO A 52 -13.25 -0.21 2.33
N GLN A 53 -14.50 0.11 2.64
CA GLN A 53 -15.63 -0.35 1.83
C GLN A 53 -15.51 0.30 0.45
N LEU A 54 -15.24 -0.53 -0.56
CA LEU A 54 -15.07 -0.11 -1.94
C LEU A 54 -16.31 -0.49 -2.73
N THR A 55 -16.89 0.48 -3.43
CA THR A 55 -17.93 0.21 -4.41
C THR A 55 -17.33 0.01 -5.80
N PHE A 56 -18.10 -0.60 -6.70
CA PHE A 56 -17.74 -0.66 -8.11
C PHE A 56 -17.54 0.75 -8.72
N GLY A 57 -18.32 1.74 -8.25
CA GLY A 57 -18.17 3.13 -8.67
C GLY A 57 -16.82 3.73 -8.30
N ASP A 58 -16.33 3.44 -7.09
CA ASP A 58 -15.02 3.92 -6.62
C ASP A 58 -13.88 3.31 -7.44
N MET A 59 -13.96 2.00 -7.71
CA MET A 59 -12.98 1.29 -8.55
C MET A 59 -12.96 1.85 -9.97
N LEU A 60 -14.14 2.05 -10.58
CA LEU A 60 -14.26 2.59 -11.93
C LEU A 60 -13.74 4.02 -12.00
N THR A 61 -14.06 4.85 -11.01
CA THR A 61 -13.59 6.23 -10.92
C THR A 61 -12.09 6.30 -10.82
N TYR A 62 -11.47 5.51 -9.93
CA TYR A 62 -10.02 5.51 -9.79
C TYR A 62 -9.30 4.96 -11.02
N LEU A 63 -9.78 3.84 -11.57
CA LEU A 63 -9.09 3.09 -12.62
C LEU A 63 -9.34 3.62 -14.03
N VAL A 64 -10.46 4.30 -14.28
CA VAL A 64 -10.82 4.77 -15.63
C VAL A 64 -10.89 6.29 -15.72
N PHE A 65 -11.50 6.94 -14.73
CA PHE A 65 -11.77 8.38 -14.77
C PHE A 65 -10.76 9.23 -13.98
N GLY A 66 -9.89 8.58 -13.21
CA GLY A 66 -8.98 9.21 -12.25
C GLY A 66 -7.52 9.17 -12.69
N VAL A 67 -6.64 8.73 -11.79
CA VAL A 67 -5.17 8.80 -11.92
C VAL A 67 -4.59 7.66 -12.78
N SER A 68 -5.42 6.68 -13.11
CA SER A 68 -5.02 5.49 -13.85
C SER A 68 -5.06 5.71 -15.37
N ALA A 69 -4.17 5.01 -16.08
CA ALA A 69 -4.01 5.11 -17.53
C ALA A 69 -4.97 4.22 -18.35
N TYR A 70 -6.03 3.67 -17.75
CA TYR A 70 -6.90 2.70 -18.42
C TYR A 70 -8.16 3.32 -19.00
N THR A 71 -8.54 2.89 -20.21
CA THR A 71 -9.87 3.20 -20.77
C THR A 71 -10.95 2.28 -20.19
N LEU A 72 -12.22 2.66 -20.32
CA LEU A 72 -13.35 1.84 -19.89
C LEU A 72 -13.33 0.43 -20.53
N GLU A 73 -12.90 0.35 -21.78
CA GLU A 73 -12.78 -0.90 -22.53
C GLU A 73 -11.64 -1.76 -21.99
N GLN A 74 -10.47 -1.17 -21.72
CA GLN A 74 -9.32 -1.87 -21.13
C GLN A 74 -9.60 -2.36 -19.71
N PHE A 75 -10.35 -1.58 -18.92
CA PHE A 75 -10.79 -1.97 -17.58
C PHE A 75 -11.78 -3.13 -17.62
N LYS A 76 -12.70 -3.17 -18.59
CA LYS A 76 -13.60 -4.33 -18.77
C LYS A 76 -12.91 -5.56 -19.35
N ALA A 77 -11.79 -5.36 -20.05
CA ALA A 77 -11.06 -6.41 -20.76
C ALA A 77 -9.95 -7.04 -19.88
N HIS A 78 -9.01 -7.68 -20.57
CA HIS A 78 -7.94 -8.57 -20.07
C HIS A 78 -7.24 -8.13 -18.78
N LYS A 79 -7.06 -6.83 -18.50
CA LYS A 79 -6.30 -6.37 -17.32
C LYS A 79 -7.01 -6.60 -15.99
N SER A 80 -8.34 -6.43 -15.94
CA SER A 80 -9.10 -6.79 -14.74
C SER A 80 -9.14 -8.30 -14.55
N LEU A 81 -9.18 -9.06 -15.66
CA LEU A 81 -9.04 -10.52 -15.63
C LEU A 81 -7.64 -10.94 -15.17
N GLU A 82 -6.59 -10.22 -15.58
CA GLU A 82 -5.21 -10.48 -15.17
C GLU A 82 -5.00 -10.22 -13.68
N ALA A 83 -5.45 -9.07 -13.16
CA ALA A 83 -5.38 -8.78 -11.72
C ALA A 83 -6.15 -9.83 -10.90
N HIS A 84 -7.34 -10.22 -11.37
CA HIS A 84 -8.10 -11.31 -10.76
C HIS A 84 -7.35 -12.64 -10.81
N ASN A 85 -6.73 -12.97 -11.94
CA ASN A 85 -5.94 -14.19 -12.11
C ASN A 85 -4.69 -14.18 -11.24
N GLN A 86 -3.99 -13.06 -11.11
CA GLN A 86 -2.83 -12.92 -10.22
C GLN A 86 -3.23 -13.18 -8.77
N PHE A 87 -4.35 -12.61 -8.33
CA PHE A 87 -4.88 -12.88 -6.99
C PHE A 87 -5.28 -14.35 -6.82
N THR A 88 -6.05 -14.89 -7.75
CA THR A 88 -6.58 -16.28 -7.70
C THR A 88 -5.47 -17.33 -7.82
N ASN A 89 -4.43 -17.05 -8.61
CA ASN A 89 -3.27 -17.92 -8.78
C ASN A 89 -2.29 -17.84 -7.60
N GLY A 90 -2.66 -17.18 -6.50
CA GLY A 90 -1.88 -17.13 -5.26
C GLY A 90 -0.64 -16.24 -5.35
N TRP A 91 -0.64 -15.21 -6.20
CA TRP A 91 0.50 -14.28 -6.26
C TRP A 91 0.51 -13.35 -5.06
N VAL A 92 -0.63 -13.13 -4.40
CA VAL A 92 -0.77 -12.35 -3.16
C VAL A 92 -0.88 -13.32 -1.99
N HIS A 93 0.13 -13.33 -1.11
CA HIS A 93 0.23 -14.30 -0.01
C HIS A 93 -0.36 -13.78 1.29
N GLU A 94 -0.07 -12.52 1.59
CA GLU A 94 -0.49 -11.88 2.82
C GLU A 94 -0.98 -10.48 2.50
N LEU A 95 -2.13 -10.13 3.07
CA LEU A 95 -2.69 -8.79 3.05
C LEU A 95 -2.81 -8.31 4.49
N LYS A 96 -2.22 -7.15 4.77
CA LYS A 96 -2.18 -6.54 6.08
C LYS A 96 -2.59 -5.08 6.01
N MET A 97 -3.25 -4.63 7.07
CA MET A 97 -3.95 -3.37 7.12
C MET A 97 -3.67 -2.62 8.41
N VAL A 98 -3.57 -1.30 8.31
CA VAL A 98 -3.52 -0.43 9.48
C VAL A 98 -4.26 0.86 9.20
N SER A 99 -5.10 1.24 10.15
CA SER A 99 -5.85 2.49 10.14
C SER A 99 -5.31 3.34 11.28
N PRO A 100 -4.58 4.44 11.00
CA PRO A 100 -4.11 5.34 12.04
C PRO A 100 -5.28 5.94 12.82
N GLU A 101 -5.06 6.26 14.10
CA GLU A 101 -6.08 6.91 14.90
C GLU A 101 -6.52 8.25 14.26
N ARG A 102 -7.84 8.47 14.22
CA ARG A 102 -8.47 9.68 13.67
C ARG A 102 -8.10 9.93 12.21
N CYS A 103 -7.90 8.87 11.43
CA CYS A 103 -7.60 8.93 10.01
C CYS A 103 -8.59 8.04 9.24
N ASP A 104 -9.23 8.61 8.21
CA ASP A 104 -10.15 7.87 7.33
C ASP A 104 -9.40 7.02 6.30
N ASN A 105 -8.10 7.27 6.13
CA ASN A 105 -7.26 6.53 5.20
C ASN A 105 -6.68 5.27 5.84
N VAL A 106 -6.61 4.21 5.04
CA VAL A 106 -6.06 2.92 5.45
C VAL A 106 -4.77 2.66 4.68
N ALA A 107 -3.72 2.29 5.39
CA ALA A 107 -2.50 1.80 4.76
C ALA A 107 -2.59 0.28 4.60
N VAL A 108 -2.25 -0.18 3.40
CA VAL A 108 -2.31 -1.60 3.01
C VAL A 108 -0.92 -2.08 2.63
N LYS A 109 -0.54 -3.24 3.16
CA LYS A 109 0.72 -3.93 2.87
C LYS A 109 0.40 -5.32 2.33
N ALA A 110 0.94 -5.64 1.16
CA ALA A 110 0.79 -6.95 0.54
C ALA A 110 2.15 -7.63 0.37
N LYS A 111 2.21 -8.93 0.62
CA LYS A 111 3.33 -9.77 0.22
C LYS A 111 2.99 -10.41 -1.11
N VAL A 112 3.76 -10.08 -2.15
CA VAL A 112 3.53 -10.57 -3.51
C VAL A 112 4.71 -11.38 -4.03
N THR A 113 4.44 -12.41 -4.82
CA THR A 113 5.45 -13.09 -5.63
C THR A 113 5.42 -12.55 -7.04
N PHE A 114 6.58 -12.21 -7.57
CA PHE A 114 6.78 -12.01 -9.00
C PHE A 114 7.43 -13.26 -9.58
N SER A 115 6.82 -13.80 -10.63
CA SER A 115 7.41 -14.84 -11.49
C SER A 115 8.35 -14.21 -12.51
#